data_AF-A0A433ML97-F1
#
_entry.id   AF-A0A433ML97-F1
#
_cell.length_a   1.000
_cell.length_b   1.000
_cell.length_c   1.000
_cell.angle_alpha   90.00
_cell.angle_beta   90.00
_cell.angle_gamma   90.00
#
_symmetry.space_group_name_H-M   'P 1'
#
loop_
_entity.id
_entity.type
_entity.pdbx_description
1 polymer ?
#
loop_
_entity_poly.entity_id
_entity_poly.type
_entity_poly.pdbx_seq_one_letter_code
_entity_poly.pdbx_strand_id
1 'polypeptide(L)' 'MSTPKPLDIEVRELLGARKGEWLSIAKHSGVSYSWLSKFFNGHIDNPGYQTLCSLHAVLTQRSASEAKAA' A
#
# COMPACT_ATOMS: atom_id res chain seq x y z
N MET A 1 21.99 13.26 -5.95
CA MET A 1 21.43 13.09 -4.59
C MET A 1 20.07 12.43 -4.76
N SER A 2 19.96 11.13 -4.50
CA SER A 2 18.65 10.45 -4.58
C SER A 2 17.87 10.80 -3.32
N THR A 3 16.87 11.68 -3.45
CA THR A 3 15.91 11.91 -2.38
C THR A 3 15.18 10.60 -2.10
N PRO A 4 15.02 10.19 -0.83
CA PRO A 4 14.23 9.01 -0.50
C PRO A 4 12.82 9.20 -1.06
N LYS A 5 12.33 8.18 -1.76
CA LYS A 5 11.00 8.21 -2.38
C LYS A 5 9.95 8.45 -1.28
N PRO A 6 9.00 9.37 -1.45
CA PRO A 6 7.91 9.54 -0.50
C PRO A 6 7.16 8.22 -0.29
N LEU A 7 6.89 7.86 0.97
CA LEU A 7 6.25 6.59 1.32
C LEU A 7 4.88 6.41 0.65
N ASP A 8 4.14 7.50 0.47
CA ASP A 8 2.86 7.48 -0.23
C ASP A 8 3.00 7.10 -1.71
N ILE A 9 4.11 7.48 -2.36
CA ILE A 9 4.38 7.09 -3.75
C ILE A 9 4.73 5.60 -3.81
N GLU A 10 5.62 5.13 -2.94
CA GLU A 10 6.01 3.72 -2.87
C GLU A 10 4.81 2.81 -2.60
N VAL A 11 4.00 3.16 -1.60
CA VAL A 11 2.78 2.41 -1.25
C VAL A 11 1.80 2.39 -2.43
N ARG A 12 1.68 3.48 -3.18
CA ARG A 12 0.79 3.56 -4.35
C ARG A 12 1.26 2.69 -5.51
N GLU A 13 2.57 2.63 -5.75
CA GLU A 13 3.16 1.73 -6.74
C GLU A 13 2.95 0.25 -6.36
N LEU A 14 3.25 -0.11 -5.11
CA LEU A 14 3.02 -1.46 -4.58
C LEU A 14 1.53 -1.84 -4.62
N LEU A 15 0.64 -0.91 -4.29
CA LEU A 15 -0.80 -1.10 -4.37
C LEU A 15 -1.27 -1.25 -5.82
N GLY A 16 -0.68 -0.48 -6.74
CA GLY A 16 -0.94 -0.55 -8.19
C GLY A 16 -0.54 -1.89 -8.81
N ALA A 17 0.56 -2.49 -8.34
CA ALA A 17 0.98 -3.82 -8.75
C ALA A 17 0.02 -4.93 -8.29
N ARG A 18 -0.81 -4.66 -7.26
CA ARG A 18 -1.69 -5.66 -6.62
C ARG A 18 -3.18 -5.30 -6.66
N LYS A 19 -3.64 -4.68 -7.74
CA LYS A 19 -5.05 -4.29 -7.95
C LYS A 19 -6.06 -5.42 -7.70
N GLY A 20 -5.71 -6.67 -8.01
CA GLY A 20 -6.57 -7.83 -7.76
C GLY A 20 -6.75 -8.21 -6.28
N GLU A 21 -5.90 -7.69 -5.38
CA GLU A 21 -5.83 -8.13 -3.98
C GLU A 21 -6.23 -7.05 -2.98
N TRP A 22 -6.72 -5.90 -3.46
CA TRP A 22 -7.06 -4.75 -2.63
C TRP A 22 -8.03 -5.10 -1.48
N LEU A 23 -8.95 -6.04 -1.71
CA LEU A 23 -9.89 -6.48 -0.69
C LEU A 23 -9.18 -7.16 0.50
N SER A 24 -8.18 -7.99 0.22
CA SER A 24 -7.38 -8.65 1.25
C SER A 24 -6.43 -7.67 1.92
N ILE A 25 -5.76 -6.81 1.13
CA ILE A 25 -4.86 -5.78 1.64
C ILE A 25 -5.61 -4.85 2.61
N ALA A 26 -6.83 -4.42 2.27
CA ALA A 26 -7.69 -3.62 3.13
C ALA A 26 -7.93 -4.30 4.48
N LYS A 27 -8.34 -5.58 4.48
CA LYS A 27 -8.58 -6.36 5.70
C LYS A 27 -7.34 -6.47 6.58
N HIS A 28 -6.17 -6.69 5.99
CA HIS A 28 -4.92 -6.88 6.75
C HIS A 28 -4.30 -5.57 7.25
N SER A 29 -4.48 -4.48 6.51
CA SER A 29 -3.94 -3.16 6.89
C SER A 29 -4.88 -2.34 7.77
N GLY A 30 -6.12 -2.78 7.95
CA GLY A 30 -7.13 -2.10 8.76
C GLY A 30 -7.79 -0.90 8.06
N VAL A 31 -7.51 -0.69 6.77
CA VAL A 31 -8.19 0.35 5.97
C VAL A 31 -9.36 -0.23 5.20
N SER A 32 -10.30 0.62 4.80
CA SER A 32 -11.40 0.20 3.93
C SER A 32 -11.00 0.18 2.45
N TYR A 33 -11.66 -0.65 1.66
CA TYR A 33 -11.45 -0.69 0.19
C TYR A 33 -11.68 0.68 -0.46
N SER A 34 -12.69 1.42 0.00
CA SER A 34 -12.95 2.79 -0.45
C SER A 34 -11.80 3.75 -0.13
N TRP A 35 -11.13 3.55 1.01
CA TRP A 35 -9.94 4.31 1.36
C TRP A 35 -8.79 4.01 0.39
N LEU A 36 -8.53 2.73 0.08
CA LEU A 36 -7.50 2.33 -0.89
C LEU A 36 -7.74 2.95 -2.27
N SER A 37 -8.99 2.89 -2.75
CA SER A 37 -9.36 3.50 -4.03
C SER A 37 -9.16 5.02 -4.03
N LYS A 38 -9.59 5.73 -2.98
CA LYS A 38 -9.37 7.18 -2.85
C LYS A 38 -7.87 7.51 -2.78
N PHE A 39 -7.10 6.76 -1.99
CA PHE A 39 -5.66 6.93 -1.86
C PHE A 39 -4.96 6.74 -3.20
N PHE A 40 -5.27 5.66 -3.91
CA PHE A 40 -4.68 5.35 -5.20
C PHE A 40 -4.98 6.43 -6.25
N ASN A 41 -6.21 6.96 -6.26
CA ASN A 41 -6.62 8.05 -7.15
C ASN A 41 -6.12 9.44 -6.71
N GLY A 42 -5.40 9.54 -5.59
CA GLY A 42 -4.88 10.82 -5.09
C GLY A 42 -5.95 11.73 -4.47
N HIS A 43 -7.10 11.20 -4.08
CA HIS A 43 -8.19 11.92 -3.41
C HIS A 43 -8.02 12.02 -1.89
N ILE A 44 -6.82 11.76 -1.37
CA ILE A 44 -6.51 11.84 0.06
C ILE A 44 -5.30 12.75 0.24
N ASP A 45 -5.54 13.98 0.70
CA ASP A 45 -4.48 14.96 0.95
C ASP A 45 -3.56 14.57 2.11
N ASN A 46 -4.10 13.93 3.15
CA ASN A 46 -3.32 13.46 4.30
C ASN A 46 -3.72 12.02 4.68
N PRO A 47 -3.08 10.99 4.09
CA PRO A 47 -3.42 9.59 4.34
C PRO A 47 -3.07 9.09 5.75
N GLY A 48 -2.41 9.91 6.57
CA GLY A 48 -1.94 9.53 7.89
C GLY A 48 -0.72 8.62 7.78
N TYR A 49 0.40 9.08 8.33
CA TYR A 49 1.67 8.36 8.24
C TYR A 49 1.58 6.94 8.84
N GLN A 50 0.86 6.77 9.96
CA GLN A 50 0.67 5.47 10.59
C GLN A 50 -0.08 4.48 9.68
N THR A 51 -1.10 4.94 8.96
CA THR A 51 -1.83 4.14 7.97
C THR A 51 -0.93 3.70 6.83
N LEU A 52 -0.09 4.61 6.32
CA LEU A 52 0.88 4.31 5.28
C LEU A 52 1.90 3.26 5.74
N CYS A 53 2.40 3.36 6.96
CA CYS A 53 3.31 2.35 7.52
C CYS A 53 2.66 0.98 7.64
N SER A 54 1.43 0.89 8.15
CA SER A 54 0.69 -0.38 8.24
C SER A 54 0.43 -0.98 6.87
N LEU A 55 0.03 -0.14 5.90
CA LEU A 55 -0.24 -0.58 4.54
C LEU A 55 1.05 -1.04 3.85
N HIS A 56 2.15 -0.29 4.01
CA HIS A 56 3.48 -0.65 3.52
C HIS A 56 3.98 -1.97 4.12
N ALA A 57 3.80 -2.19 5.42
CA ALA A 57 4.17 -3.44 6.07
C ALA A 57 3.41 -4.64 5.47
N VAL A 58 2.10 -4.52 5.27
CA VAL A 58 1.30 -5.57 4.62
C VAL A 58 1.75 -5.81 3.18
N LEU A 59 2.04 -4.73 2.44
CA LEU A 59 2.48 -4.83 1.06
C LEU A 59 3.89 -5.44 0.95
N THR A 60 4.82 -5.10 1.83
CA THR A 60 6.19 -5.62 1.78
C THR A 60 6.32 -7.05 2.32
N GLN A 61 5.59 -7.40 3.38
CA GLN A 61 5.57 -8.77 3.91
C GLN A 61 5.02 -9.77 2.88
N ARG A 62 4.03 -9.37 2.09
CA ARG A 62 3.45 -10.26 1.08
C ARG A 62 4.36 -10.49 -0.13
N SER A 63 5.16 -9.48 -0.52
CA SER A 63 6.20 -9.68 -1.53
C SER A 63 7.27 -10.67 -1.10
N ALA A 64 7.63 -10.70 0.19
CA ALA A 64 8.58 -11.70 0.70
C ALA A 64 7.97 -13.11 0.71
N SER A 65 6.67 -13.24 0.94
CA SER A 65 5.96 -14.53 0.90
C SER A 65 5.80 -15.07 -0.52
N GLU A 66 5.57 -14.21 -1.53
CA GLU A 66 5.52 -14.63 -2.93
C GLU A 66 6.92 -14.93 -3.49
N ALA A 67 7.94 -14.15 -3.15
CA ALA A 67 9.32 -14.37 -3.60
C ALA A 67 9.95 -15.67 -3.07
N LYS A 68 9.37 -16.28 -2.04
CA LYS A 68 9.81 -17.58 -1.49
C LYS A 68 9.04 -18.78 -2.07
N ALA A 69 7.95 -18.52 -2.81
CA ALA A 69 7.08 -19.54 -3.38
C ALA A 69 7.25 -19.72 -4.91
N ALA A 70 8.15 -18.96 -5.53
CA ALA A 70 8.57 -19.08 -6.93
C ALA A 70 10.00 -19.67 -7.01
#